data_AF-A0A7C1KDZ3-F1
#
_entry.id   AF-A0A7C1KDZ3-F1
#
_cell.length_a   1.000
_cell.length_b   1.000
_cell.length_c   1.000
_cell.angle_alpha   90.00
_cell.angle_beta   90.00
_cell.angle_gamma   90.00
#
_symmetry.space_group_name_H-M   'P 1'
#
loop_
_entity.id
_entity.type
_entity.pdbx_description
1 polymer ?
#
loop_
_entity_poly.entity_id
_entity_poly.type
_entity_poly.pdbx_seq_one_letter_code
_entity_poly.pdbx_strand_id
1 'polypeptide(L)'
;MAVRRARPGALFSPITEVTVLALPHETAWVEAPEADVMNATQLVRAARRGGRRAAVVKGLYEHVNFALDTTAIPLRVFDVVPPAPAKLAVMVRKVLDYADLPAIDVQEEAFDLNRLLPEPPPAGVLTPCRVPGFAFSVPALSLDQRPQDVEGSLLLGCHRSLEIYRHFYGREPQWVNICPRDLAPADDCPTILKCCQYEYDVALEGLRLTVPWGATLRQVEAGLAALCARVQPVQEGGAR
;
A
#
# COMPACT_ATOMS: atom_id res chain seq x y z
N MET A 1 31.55 2.40 -6.42
CA MET A 1 32.71 1.49 -6.24
C MET A 1 32.52 0.74 -4.93
N ALA A 2 32.84 -0.55 -4.88
CA ALA A 2 32.91 -1.34 -3.65
C ALA A 2 34.38 -1.60 -3.29
N VAL A 3 34.66 -1.72 -1.98
CA VAL A 3 36.02 -1.95 -1.46
C VAL A 3 36.03 -3.14 -0.50
N ARG A 4 36.99 -4.05 -0.67
CA ARG A 4 37.27 -5.12 0.30
C ARG A 4 38.41 -4.68 1.20
N ARG A 5 38.20 -4.79 2.51
CA ARG A 5 39.22 -4.49 3.53
C ARG A 5 39.87 -5.78 4.02
N ALA A 6 41.18 -5.75 4.30
CA ALA A 6 41.91 -6.88 4.87
C ALA A 6 41.30 -7.38 6.19
N ARG A 7 40.82 -6.46 7.04
CA ARG A 7 40.16 -6.74 8.32
C ARG A 7 38.81 -6.03 8.36
N PRO A 8 37.71 -6.73 8.03
CA PRO A 8 36.35 -6.22 8.22
C PRO A 8 36.13 -5.80 9.68
N GLY A 9 35.48 -4.64 9.90
CA GLY A 9 35.18 -4.12 11.25
C GLY A 9 36.31 -3.33 11.94
N ALA A 10 37.55 -3.40 11.46
CA ALA A 10 38.62 -2.55 11.99
C ALA A 10 38.46 -1.09 11.52
N LEU A 11 38.72 -0.13 12.42
CA LEU A 11 38.67 1.30 12.11
C LEU A 11 39.64 1.67 10.97
N PHE A 12 40.86 1.11 11.02
CA PHE A 12 41.86 1.24 9.96
C PHE A 12 42.29 -0.14 9.44
N SER A 13 42.05 -0.38 8.15
CA SER A 13 42.47 -1.60 7.47
C SER A 13 42.87 -1.26 6.04
N PRO A 14 43.97 -1.83 5.51
CA PRO A 14 44.29 -1.75 4.10
C PRO A 14 43.11 -2.23 3.23
N ILE A 15 42.91 -1.56 2.10
CA ILE A 15 42.02 -2.01 1.02
C ILE A 15 42.79 -3.06 0.23
N THR A 16 42.22 -4.25 0.06
CA THR A 16 42.83 -5.37 -0.67
C THR A 16 42.22 -5.57 -2.04
N GLU A 17 41.03 -5.02 -2.28
CA GLU A 17 40.34 -5.13 -3.55
C GLU A 17 39.42 -3.94 -3.77
N VAL A 18 39.26 -3.56 -5.03
CA VAL A 18 38.36 -2.51 -5.48
C VAL A 18 37.56 -3.01 -6.68
N THR A 19 36.23 -2.88 -6.61
CA THR A 19 35.33 -3.21 -7.71
C THR A 19 34.59 -1.95 -8.18
N VAL A 20 34.74 -1.62 -9.46
CA VAL A 20 33.97 -0.53 -10.07
C VAL A 20 32.55 -1.00 -10.32
N LEU A 21 31.58 -0.36 -9.68
CA LEU A 21 30.16 -0.73 -9.78
C LEU A 21 29.44 0.01 -10.91
N ALA A 22 29.83 1.26 -11.17
CA ALA A 22 29.29 2.12 -12.22
C ALA A 22 30.33 3.18 -12.60
N LEU A 23 30.38 3.53 -13.88
CA LEU A 23 31.20 4.62 -14.42
C LEU A 23 30.45 5.96 -14.33
N PRO A 24 31.14 7.11 -14.55
CA PRO A 24 30.51 8.43 -14.48
C PRO A 24 29.29 8.59 -15.40
N HIS A 25 29.31 8.01 -16.60
CA HIS A 25 28.18 8.08 -17.54
C HIS A 25 26.98 7.20 -17.14
N GLU A 26 27.18 6.27 -16.20
CA GLU A 26 26.16 5.42 -15.61
C GLU A 26 25.67 5.95 -14.25
N THR A 27 26.23 7.07 -13.77
CA THR A 27 25.99 7.61 -12.43
C THR A 27 25.40 9.02 -12.50
N ALA A 28 24.26 9.23 -11.85
CA ALA A 28 23.68 10.57 -11.66
C ALA A 28 24.08 11.17 -10.32
N TRP A 29 24.24 12.50 -10.26
CA TRP A 29 24.17 13.25 -9.02
C TRP A 29 22.74 13.78 -8.85
N VAL A 30 22.11 13.52 -7.70
CA VAL A 30 20.73 13.91 -7.43
C VAL A 30 20.67 14.73 -6.14
N GLU A 31 20.12 15.93 -6.22
CA GLU A 31 19.76 16.73 -5.05
C GLU A 31 18.29 16.49 -4.70
N ALA A 32 18.04 16.02 -3.48
CA ALA A 32 16.72 15.71 -2.96
C ALA A 32 16.63 16.15 -1.48
N PRO A 33 16.69 17.46 -1.20
CA PRO A 33 16.82 18.00 0.17
C PRO A 33 15.70 17.57 1.12
N GLU A 34 14.58 17.07 0.60
CA GLU A 34 13.45 16.54 1.36
C GLU A 34 13.53 15.04 1.68
N ALA A 35 14.45 14.29 1.07
CA ALA A 35 14.55 12.85 1.21
C ALA A 35 15.47 12.45 2.36
N ASP A 36 14.98 11.58 3.25
CA ASP A 36 15.82 10.84 4.17
C ASP A 36 16.54 9.73 3.39
N VAL A 37 17.81 9.96 3.09
CA VAL A 37 18.64 9.02 2.31
C VAL A 37 19.02 7.77 3.09
N MET A 38 18.70 7.66 4.38
CA MET A 38 18.80 6.41 5.16
C MET A 38 17.54 5.55 5.03
N ASN A 39 16.41 6.11 4.61
CA ASN A 39 15.20 5.37 4.32
C ASN A 39 15.26 4.78 2.90
N ALA A 40 15.17 3.45 2.77
CA ALA A 40 15.34 2.76 1.49
C ALA A 40 14.33 3.19 0.43
N THR A 41 13.06 3.37 0.80
CA THR A 41 11.99 3.80 -0.13
C THR A 41 12.24 5.22 -0.62
N GLN A 42 12.59 6.14 0.28
CA GLN A 42 12.89 7.52 -0.09
C GLN A 42 14.15 7.64 -0.94
N LEU A 43 15.22 6.90 -0.59
CA LEU A 43 16.46 6.84 -1.37
C LEU A 43 16.21 6.33 -2.79
N VAL A 44 15.50 5.20 -2.95
CA VAL A 44 15.19 4.65 -4.28
C VAL A 44 14.33 5.63 -5.10
N ARG A 45 13.32 6.25 -4.48
CA ARG A 45 12.49 7.25 -5.17
C ARG A 45 13.30 8.45 -5.63
N ALA A 46 14.21 8.97 -4.80
CA ALA A 46 15.09 10.07 -5.16
C ALA A 46 16.07 9.67 -6.28
N ALA A 47 16.75 8.53 -6.13
CA ALA A 47 17.72 8.01 -7.08
C ALA A 47 17.12 7.82 -8.49
N ARG A 48 15.89 7.30 -8.58
CA ARG A 48 15.18 7.10 -9.87
C ARG A 48 14.99 8.41 -10.65
N ARG A 49 14.92 9.58 -10.00
CA ARG A 49 14.86 10.89 -10.69
C ARG A 49 16.10 11.17 -11.54
N GLY A 50 17.24 10.58 -11.17
CA GLY A 50 18.49 10.68 -11.92
C GLY A 50 18.48 9.93 -13.25
N GLY A 51 17.57 8.96 -13.43
CA GLY A 51 17.41 8.21 -14.69
C GLY A 51 18.65 7.41 -15.11
N ARG A 52 19.52 7.06 -14.15
CA ARG A 52 20.77 6.33 -14.37
C ARG A 52 20.82 5.08 -13.51
N ARG A 53 21.70 4.16 -13.89
CA ARG A 53 21.91 2.88 -13.20
C ARG A 53 22.35 3.06 -11.75
N ALA A 54 23.23 4.04 -11.51
CA ALA A 54 23.66 4.45 -10.19
C ALA A 54 23.28 5.91 -9.92
N ALA A 55 23.06 6.24 -8.65
CA ALA A 55 22.86 7.61 -8.20
C ALA A 55 23.64 7.89 -6.92
N VAL A 56 24.26 9.07 -6.86
CA VAL A 56 24.73 9.70 -5.62
C VAL A 56 23.65 10.70 -5.23
N VAL A 57 22.96 10.44 -4.13
CA VAL A 57 21.82 11.25 -3.68
C VAL A 57 22.24 12.05 -2.46
N LYS A 58 22.14 13.37 -2.56
CA LYS A 58 22.30 14.30 -1.45
C LYS A 58 20.93 14.71 -0.94
N GLY A 59 20.61 14.35 0.31
CA GLY A 59 19.29 14.56 0.90
C GLY A 59 19.27 15.41 2.15
N LEU A 60 18.30 15.13 3.04
CA LEU A 60 18.11 15.83 4.31
C LEU A 60 19.43 15.91 5.09
N TYR A 61 19.66 17.08 5.70
CA TYR A 61 20.86 17.37 6.49
C TYR A 61 22.17 17.25 5.70
N GLU A 62 22.11 17.42 4.36
CA GLU A 62 23.25 17.28 3.46
C GLU A 62 23.86 15.86 3.46
N HIS A 63 23.14 14.87 4.02
CA HIS A 63 23.58 13.49 4.01
C HIS A 63 23.62 12.95 2.58
N VAL A 64 24.65 12.19 2.27
CA VAL A 64 24.83 11.57 0.96
C VAL A 64 24.71 10.06 1.11
N ASN A 65 23.91 9.44 0.25
CA ASN A 65 23.88 7.99 0.10
C ASN A 65 23.92 7.58 -1.38
N PHE A 66 24.19 6.31 -1.62
CA PHE A 66 24.40 5.74 -2.93
C PHE A 66 23.31 4.72 -3.23
N ALA A 67 22.78 4.76 -4.44
CA ALA A 67 21.85 3.76 -4.93
C ALA A 67 22.40 3.16 -6.23
N LEU A 68 22.27 1.85 -6.37
CA LEU A 68 22.70 1.08 -7.53
C LEU A 68 21.57 0.13 -7.90
N ASP A 69 21.26 0.02 -9.20
CA ASP A 69 20.28 -0.93 -9.73
C ASP A 69 18.96 -0.88 -8.94
N THR A 70 18.33 0.31 -8.90
CA THR A 70 17.27 0.68 -7.95
C THR A 70 15.97 -0.14 -8.10
N THR A 71 15.93 -1.32 -7.50
CA THR A 71 14.73 -2.15 -7.36
C THR A 71 13.91 -1.76 -6.14
N ALA A 72 12.59 -1.91 -6.23
CA ALA A 72 11.67 -1.78 -5.12
C ALA A 72 10.60 -2.87 -5.23
N ILE A 73 10.09 -3.32 -4.08
CA ILE A 73 8.97 -4.27 -4.01
C ILE A 73 7.70 -3.53 -4.47
N PRO A 74 7.03 -3.95 -5.55
CA PRO A 74 5.73 -3.40 -5.89
C PRO A 74 4.72 -3.79 -4.80
N LEU A 75 3.96 -2.82 -4.32
CA LEU A 75 2.91 -3.03 -3.33
C LEU A 75 1.61 -2.41 -3.83
N ARG A 76 0.62 -3.25 -4.12
CA ARG A 76 -0.75 -2.80 -4.37
C ARG A 76 -1.42 -2.47 -3.04
N VAL A 77 -1.90 -1.24 -2.90
CA VAL A 77 -2.78 -0.84 -1.82
C VAL A 77 -4.20 -0.79 -2.34
N PHE A 78 -4.97 -1.83 -2.01
CA PHE A 78 -6.34 -2.01 -2.49
C PHE A 78 -7.35 -1.53 -1.42
N ASP A 79 -8.05 -0.44 -1.69
CA ASP A 79 -9.01 0.18 -0.76
C ASP A 79 -10.23 0.73 -1.52
N VAL A 80 -11.23 1.19 -0.78
CA VAL A 80 -12.45 1.82 -1.34
C VAL A 80 -12.53 3.28 -0.92
N VAL A 81 -13.08 4.12 -1.79
CA VAL A 81 -13.40 5.53 -1.54
C VAL A 81 -14.84 5.79 -1.98
N PRO A 82 -15.58 6.74 -1.39
CA PRO A 82 -15.19 7.73 -0.38
C PRO A 82 -15.02 7.15 1.05
N PRO A 83 -14.34 7.88 1.97
CA PRO A 83 -13.76 9.19 1.76
C PRO A 83 -12.42 9.10 1.02
N ALA A 84 -12.12 10.10 0.20
CA ALA A 84 -10.81 10.25 -0.42
C ALA A 84 -9.93 11.21 0.42
N PRO A 85 -8.61 10.99 0.49
CA PRO A 85 -7.85 9.85 -0.04
C PRO A 85 -8.13 8.56 0.74
N ALA A 86 -7.86 7.41 0.11
CA ALA A 86 -8.00 6.11 0.75
C ALA A 86 -7.16 6.02 2.03
N LYS A 87 -7.80 5.66 3.15
CA LYS A 87 -7.16 5.65 4.47
C LYS A 87 -5.96 4.70 4.50
N LEU A 88 -6.06 3.51 3.91
CA LEU A 88 -4.98 2.53 3.94
C LEU A 88 -3.74 3.03 3.20
N ALA A 89 -3.95 3.65 2.04
CA ALA A 89 -2.90 4.31 1.25
C ALA A 89 -2.13 5.36 2.07
N VAL A 90 -2.87 6.24 2.76
CA VAL A 90 -2.26 7.23 3.67
C VAL A 90 -1.48 6.56 4.80
N MET A 91 -2.01 5.49 5.40
CA MET A 91 -1.33 4.76 6.47
C MET A 91 -0.05 4.09 5.99
N VAL A 92 -0.08 3.42 4.83
CA VAL A 92 1.09 2.79 4.21
C VAL A 92 2.18 3.84 3.96
N ARG A 93 1.83 4.97 3.32
CA ARG A 93 2.80 6.06 3.10
C ARG A 93 3.43 6.54 4.41
N LYS A 94 2.63 6.77 5.46
CA LYS A 94 3.14 7.18 6.77
C LYS A 94 4.09 6.16 7.38
N VAL A 95 3.81 4.86 7.25
CA VAL A 95 4.72 3.81 7.71
C VAL A 95 6.03 3.83 6.92
N LEU A 96 5.95 3.95 5.59
CA LEU A 96 7.13 4.00 4.72
C LEU A 96 8.00 5.24 4.96
N ASP A 97 7.46 6.30 5.57
CA ASP A 97 8.26 7.48 5.93
C ASP A 97 9.25 7.21 7.07
N TYR A 98 9.00 6.24 7.95
CA TYR A 98 9.84 5.99 9.15
C TYR A 98 10.32 4.55 9.33
N ALA A 99 9.64 3.55 8.76
CA ALA A 99 9.94 2.15 9.02
C ALA A 99 11.20 1.69 8.29
N ASP A 100 12.00 0.86 8.97
CA ASP A 100 13.15 0.18 8.37
C ASP A 100 12.66 -1.04 7.56
N LEU A 101 12.27 -0.78 6.33
CA LEU A 101 11.78 -1.76 5.36
C LEU A 101 12.58 -1.67 4.07
N PRO A 102 12.66 -2.75 3.27
CA PRO A 102 13.12 -2.66 1.89
C PRO A 102 12.37 -1.58 1.13
N ALA A 103 12.97 -1.06 0.04
CA ALA A 103 12.30 -0.07 -0.80
C ALA A 103 10.99 -0.65 -1.36
N ILE A 104 9.89 0.08 -1.16
CA ILE A 104 8.54 -0.30 -1.61
C ILE A 104 8.01 0.74 -2.59
N ASP A 105 7.46 0.28 -3.70
CA ASP A 105 6.80 1.11 -4.72
C ASP A 105 5.28 0.96 -4.59
N VAL A 106 4.62 1.99 -4.06
CA VAL A 106 3.18 1.95 -3.71
C VAL A 106 2.33 2.22 -4.94
N GLN A 107 1.49 1.25 -5.29
CA GLN A 107 0.48 1.34 -6.34
C GLN A 107 -0.90 1.44 -5.69
N GLU A 108 -1.53 2.61 -5.76
CA GLU A 108 -2.84 2.83 -5.14
C GLU A 108 -3.97 2.44 -6.07
N GLU A 109 -4.73 1.43 -5.66
CA GLU A 109 -5.95 0.99 -6.34
C GLU A 109 -7.13 1.27 -5.41
N ALA A 110 -7.65 2.49 -5.51
CA ALA A 110 -8.80 2.94 -4.75
C ALA A 110 -10.07 2.89 -5.60
N PHE A 111 -11.03 2.05 -5.21
CA PHE A 111 -12.27 1.88 -5.94
C PHE A 111 -13.33 2.91 -5.51
N ASP A 112 -13.83 3.73 -6.44
CA ASP A 112 -14.86 4.75 -6.19
C ASP A 112 -16.27 4.16 -6.18
N LEU A 113 -16.84 4.05 -4.98
CA LEU A 113 -18.16 3.49 -4.73
C LEU A 113 -19.28 4.31 -5.37
N ASN A 114 -19.07 5.60 -5.69
CA ASN A 114 -20.07 6.42 -6.39
C ASN A 114 -20.36 5.92 -7.81
N ARG A 115 -19.47 5.08 -8.38
CA ARG A 115 -19.57 4.56 -9.75
C ARG A 115 -20.21 3.18 -9.83
N LEU A 116 -20.75 2.67 -8.72
CA LEU A 116 -21.25 1.30 -8.60
C LEU A 116 -22.76 1.17 -8.67
N LEU A 117 -23.49 2.27 -8.88
CA LEU A 117 -24.93 2.18 -9.01
C LEU A 117 -25.30 1.59 -10.38
N PRO A 118 -26.25 0.63 -10.43
CA PRO A 118 -26.73 0.06 -11.68
C PRO A 118 -27.63 1.06 -12.43
N GLU A 119 -27.82 0.79 -13.72
CA GLU A 119 -28.84 1.45 -14.55
C GLU A 119 -29.98 0.47 -14.88
N PRO A 120 -31.27 0.84 -14.65
CA PRO A 120 -31.75 2.09 -14.04
C PRO A 120 -31.44 2.18 -12.53
N PRO A 121 -31.37 3.41 -11.96
CA PRO A 121 -31.01 3.60 -10.56
C PRO A 121 -32.08 3.03 -9.60
N PRO A 122 -31.66 2.52 -8.43
CA PRO A 122 -32.59 2.01 -7.42
C PRO A 122 -33.38 3.14 -6.75
N ALA A 123 -34.39 2.80 -5.94
CA ALA A 123 -35.17 3.79 -5.18
C ALA A 123 -34.32 4.53 -4.12
N GLY A 124 -33.26 3.87 -3.65
CA GLY A 124 -32.29 4.40 -2.71
C GLY A 124 -31.07 3.49 -2.62
N VAL A 125 -30.04 3.95 -1.92
CA VAL A 125 -28.81 3.19 -1.69
C VAL A 125 -28.57 3.09 -0.20
N LEU A 126 -28.42 1.86 0.28
CA LEU A 126 -28.08 1.57 1.65
C LEU A 126 -26.59 1.26 1.74
N THR A 127 -25.84 2.12 2.42
CA THR A 127 -24.39 1.99 2.62
C THR A 127 -24.06 1.41 4.00
N PRO A 128 -22.84 0.88 4.25
CA PRO A 128 -22.54 0.21 5.52
C PRO A 128 -22.61 1.14 6.73
N CYS A 129 -22.16 2.38 6.55
CA CYS A 129 -22.16 3.42 7.57
C CYS A 129 -22.17 4.80 6.92
N ARG A 130 -22.36 5.84 7.74
CA ARG A 130 -22.39 7.22 7.25
C ARG A 130 -20.97 7.68 6.95
N VAL A 131 -20.64 7.74 5.66
CA VAL A 131 -19.33 8.17 5.19
C VAL A 131 -19.46 9.48 4.41
N PRO A 132 -18.63 10.50 4.70
CA PRO A 132 -18.61 11.72 3.90
C PRO A 132 -18.08 11.42 2.48
N GLY A 133 -18.61 12.11 1.47
CA GLY A 133 -18.14 12.02 0.08
C GLY A 133 -18.97 11.12 -0.83
N PHE A 134 -20.04 10.49 -0.33
CA PHE A 134 -21.05 9.90 -1.21
C PHE A 134 -21.81 10.99 -1.97
N ALA A 135 -21.96 10.81 -3.27
CA ALA A 135 -22.57 11.73 -4.21
C ALA A 135 -23.57 11.01 -5.14
N PHE A 136 -24.40 10.15 -4.54
CA PHE A 136 -25.45 9.44 -5.27
C PHE A 136 -26.56 10.39 -5.72
N SER A 137 -27.15 10.14 -6.89
CA SER A 137 -28.33 10.86 -7.39
C SER A 137 -29.64 10.45 -6.70
N VAL A 138 -29.60 9.41 -5.87
CA VAL A 138 -30.72 8.82 -5.14
C VAL A 138 -30.49 8.94 -3.62
N PRO A 139 -31.54 8.84 -2.80
CA PRO A 139 -31.40 8.87 -1.35
C PRO A 139 -30.38 7.86 -0.82
N ALA A 140 -29.45 8.34 0.00
CA ALA A 140 -28.44 7.53 0.65
C ALA A 140 -28.82 7.29 2.11
N LEU A 141 -29.06 6.03 2.45
CA LEU A 141 -29.32 5.56 3.81
C LEU A 141 -28.10 4.83 4.36
N SER A 142 -28.07 4.69 5.68
CA SER A 142 -26.94 4.13 6.40
C SER A 142 -27.35 2.95 7.26
N LEU A 143 -26.75 1.78 7.02
CA LEU A 143 -27.13 0.53 7.68
C LEU A 143 -26.87 0.55 9.20
N ASP A 144 -25.80 1.24 9.65
CA ASP A 144 -25.49 1.44 11.06
C ASP A 144 -26.56 2.26 11.82
N GLN A 145 -27.35 3.09 11.12
CA GLN A 145 -28.45 3.87 11.68
C GLN A 145 -29.77 3.09 11.75
N ARG A 146 -29.82 1.88 11.19
CA ARG A 146 -30.99 1.00 11.17
C ARG A 146 -32.27 1.71 10.69
N PRO A 147 -32.27 2.31 9.49
CA PRO A 147 -33.47 2.94 8.92
C PRO A 147 -34.64 1.95 8.85
N GLN A 148 -35.85 2.43 9.13
CA GLN A 148 -37.06 1.60 9.11
C GLN A 148 -37.47 1.25 7.66
N ASP A 149 -37.43 2.24 6.77
CA ASP A 149 -37.85 2.08 5.38
C ASP A 149 -36.64 1.90 4.45
N VAL A 150 -36.34 0.63 4.14
CA VAL A 150 -35.26 0.24 3.21
C VAL A 150 -35.76 -0.52 1.98
N GLU A 151 -37.07 -0.55 1.78
CA GLU A 151 -37.68 -1.26 0.65
C GLU A 151 -37.28 -0.60 -0.69
N GLY A 152 -36.96 -1.42 -1.69
CA GLY A 152 -36.46 -0.95 -2.99
C GLY A 152 -35.05 -0.34 -2.97
N SER A 153 -34.39 -0.26 -1.81
CA SER A 153 -33.01 0.21 -1.72
C SER A 153 -32.00 -0.88 -2.10
N LEU A 154 -30.96 -0.47 -2.82
CA LEU A 154 -29.81 -1.32 -3.12
C LEU A 154 -28.82 -1.29 -1.94
N LEU A 155 -28.46 -2.44 -1.40
CA LEU A 155 -27.33 -2.54 -0.49
C LEU A 155 -26.02 -2.42 -1.27
N LEU A 156 -25.28 -1.34 -1.06
CA LEU A 156 -23.91 -1.18 -1.53
C LEU A 156 -22.98 -1.50 -0.36
N GLY A 157 -22.50 -2.74 -0.27
CA GLY A 157 -21.87 -3.23 0.96
C GLY A 157 -20.99 -4.46 0.79
N CYS A 158 -20.18 -4.76 1.79
CA CYS A 158 -19.37 -6.00 1.81
C CYS A 158 -20.15 -7.13 2.48
N HIS A 159 -19.56 -8.33 2.60
CA HIS A 159 -20.19 -9.45 3.30
C HIS A 159 -20.71 -9.10 4.69
N ARG A 160 -19.96 -8.31 5.48
CA ARG A 160 -20.41 -7.88 6.81
C ARG A 160 -21.68 -7.04 6.74
N SER A 161 -21.80 -6.16 5.74
CA SER A 161 -23.01 -5.36 5.54
C SER A 161 -24.20 -6.24 5.18
N LEU A 162 -23.99 -7.28 4.38
CA LEU A 162 -25.02 -8.25 4.03
C LEU A 162 -25.49 -9.06 5.25
N GLU A 163 -24.56 -9.52 6.09
CA GLU A 163 -24.88 -10.18 7.38
C GLU A 163 -25.73 -9.26 8.27
N ILE A 164 -25.31 -8.00 8.43
CA ILE A 164 -26.03 -7.01 9.25
C ILE A 164 -27.43 -6.74 8.70
N TYR A 165 -27.55 -6.59 7.37
CA TYR A 165 -28.85 -6.39 6.73
C TYR A 165 -29.81 -7.55 7.01
N ARG A 166 -29.35 -8.80 6.78
CA ARG A 166 -30.15 -10.00 7.04
C ARG A 166 -30.59 -10.10 8.48
N HIS A 167 -29.68 -9.76 9.41
CA HIS A 167 -29.99 -9.77 10.83
C HIS A 167 -31.09 -8.76 11.21
N PHE A 168 -31.05 -7.54 10.69
CA PHE A 168 -32.03 -6.51 11.05
C PHE A 168 -33.36 -6.60 10.29
N TYR A 169 -33.34 -7.04 9.03
CA TYR A 169 -34.52 -6.98 8.16
C TYR A 169 -35.10 -8.35 7.80
N GLY A 170 -34.43 -9.45 8.16
CA GLY A 170 -34.93 -10.81 7.95
C GLY A 170 -35.16 -11.20 6.48
N ARG A 171 -34.55 -10.48 5.53
CA ARG A 171 -34.73 -10.66 4.08
C ARG A 171 -33.42 -10.41 3.33
N GLU A 172 -33.41 -10.80 2.05
CA GLU A 172 -32.30 -10.51 1.14
C GLU A 172 -32.49 -9.15 0.46
N PRO A 173 -31.46 -8.29 0.41
CA PRO A 173 -31.48 -7.07 -0.37
C PRO A 173 -31.07 -7.34 -1.83
N GLN A 174 -31.39 -6.41 -2.73
CA GLN A 174 -30.54 -6.24 -3.91
C GLN A 174 -29.16 -5.78 -3.43
N TRP A 175 -28.08 -6.40 -3.92
CA TRP A 175 -26.74 -6.22 -3.35
C TRP A 175 -25.69 -6.03 -4.43
N VAL A 176 -24.89 -4.96 -4.29
CA VAL A 176 -23.62 -4.78 -5.01
C VAL A 176 -22.48 -4.99 -4.02
N ASN A 177 -21.66 -6.00 -4.32
CA ASN A 177 -20.53 -6.37 -3.49
C ASN A 177 -19.37 -5.37 -3.63
N ILE A 178 -18.90 -4.85 -2.50
CA ILE A 178 -17.74 -3.96 -2.42
C ILE A 178 -16.61 -4.55 -1.57
N CYS A 179 -16.64 -5.87 -1.28
CA CYS A 179 -15.66 -6.49 -0.40
C CYS A 179 -14.26 -6.48 -1.04
N PRO A 180 -13.25 -5.85 -0.41
CA PRO A 180 -11.90 -5.83 -0.95
C PRO A 180 -11.30 -7.22 -1.15
N ARG A 181 -11.70 -8.22 -0.36
CA ARG A 181 -11.18 -9.60 -0.49
C ARG A 181 -11.62 -10.29 -1.77
N ASP A 182 -12.80 -9.96 -2.26
CA ASP A 182 -13.37 -10.57 -3.47
C ASP A 182 -12.96 -9.78 -4.72
N LEU A 183 -12.80 -8.46 -4.57
CA LEU A 183 -12.49 -7.55 -5.67
C LEU A 183 -10.99 -7.42 -5.93
N ALA A 184 -10.14 -7.64 -4.92
CA ALA A 184 -8.69 -7.57 -5.11
C ALA A 184 -8.23 -8.69 -6.07
N PRO A 185 -7.44 -8.37 -7.11
CA PRO A 185 -6.94 -9.36 -8.05
C PRO A 185 -6.24 -10.53 -7.37
N ALA A 186 -6.43 -11.72 -7.91
CA ALA A 186 -5.73 -12.94 -7.51
C ALA A 186 -4.51 -13.13 -8.40
N ASP A 187 -3.50 -12.27 -8.22
CA ASP A 187 -2.21 -12.31 -8.92
C ASP A 187 -1.04 -12.36 -7.93
N ASP A 188 0.18 -12.46 -8.46
CA ASP A 188 1.41 -12.52 -7.66
C ASP A 188 1.88 -11.13 -7.17
N CYS A 189 1.06 -10.08 -7.32
CA CYS A 189 1.40 -8.75 -6.82
C CYS A 189 1.17 -8.68 -5.30
N PRO A 190 2.20 -8.37 -4.49
CA PRO A 190 2.02 -8.12 -3.06
C PRO A 190 0.92 -7.08 -2.84
N THR A 191 -0.14 -7.46 -2.12
CA THR A 191 -1.35 -6.65 -1.98
C THR A 191 -1.70 -6.47 -0.51
N ILE A 192 -1.94 -5.24 -0.09
CA ILE A 192 -2.50 -4.90 1.23
C ILE A 192 -3.94 -4.40 1.08
N LEU A 193 -4.84 -4.91 1.91
CA LEU A 193 -6.25 -4.50 1.95
C LEU A 193 -6.79 -4.41 3.39
N LYS A 194 -7.94 -3.75 3.56
CA LYS A 194 -8.68 -3.68 4.83
C LYS A 194 -9.85 -4.64 4.86
N CYS A 195 -10.06 -5.30 6.00
CA CYS A 195 -11.26 -6.10 6.24
C CYS A 195 -11.78 -5.96 7.68
N CYS A 196 -13.09 -5.78 7.84
CA CYS A 196 -13.73 -5.68 9.16
C CYS A 196 -13.96 -7.04 9.84
N GLN A 197 -13.87 -8.16 9.12
CA GLN A 197 -14.05 -9.50 9.71
C GLN A 197 -12.85 -9.97 10.53
N TYR A 198 -11.67 -9.35 10.37
CA TYR A 198 -10.48 -9.71 11.15
C TYR A 198 -10.39 -8.92 12.47
N GLU A 199 -11.32 -7.98 12.73
CA GLU A 199 -11.46 -7.18 13.96
C GLU A 199 -10.18 -6.51 14.50
N TYR A 200 -9.25 -7.30 15.04
CA TYR A 200 -7.97 -6.88 15.60
C TYR A 200 -6.75 -7.55 14.94
N ASP A 201 -6.95 -8.63 14.20
CA ASP A 201 -5.89 -9.47 13.67
C ASP A 201 -5.40 -8.98 12.30
N VAL A 202 -4.11 -9.18 12.08
CA VAL A 202 -3.47 -9.04 10.77
C VAL A 202 -3.27 -10.44 10.21
N ALA A 203 -3.73 -10.67 8.99
CA ALA A 203 -3.60 -11.94 8.31
C ALA A 203 -2.72 -11.81 7.06
N LEU A 204 -1.88 -12.80 6.82
CA LEU A 204 -0.99 -12.86 5.66
C LEU A 204 -1.13 -14.20 4.93
N GLU A 205 -1.91 -14.20 3.87
CA GLU A 205 -2.26 -15.37 3.05
C GLU A 205 -1.56 -15.25 1.69
N GLY A 206 -0.56 -16.10 1.42
CA GLY A 206 0.32 -15.91 0.25
C GLY A 206 1.00 -14.53 0.27
N LEU A 207 0.75 -13.71 -0.75
CA LEU A 207 1.22 -12.32 -0.87
C LEU A 207 0.12 -11.28 -0.54
N ARG A 208 -0.96 -11.72 0.10
CA ARG A 208 -2.09 -10.88 0.49
C ARG A 208 -2.07 -10.59 1.98
N LEU A 209 -1.84 -9.33 2.30
CA LEU A 209 -1.87 -8.79 3.65
C LEU A 209 -3.24 -8.16 3.93
N THR A 210 -3.97 -8.71 4.89
CA THR A 210 -5.23 -8.15 5.37
C THR A 210 -5.02 -7.52 6.73
N VAL A 211 -5.29 -6.22 6.83
CA VAL A 211 -5.30 -5.48 8.10
C VAL A 211 -6.74 -5.21 8.55
N PRO A 212 -6.99 -5.06 9.86
CA PRO A 212 -8.34 -4.79 10.33
C PRO A 212 -8.84 -3.42 9.88
N TRP A 213 -10.16 -3.23 9.81
CA TRP A 213 -10.75 -1.93 9.44
C TRP A 213 -10.26 -0.77 10.33
N GLY A 214 -10.06 -1.06 11.62
CA GLY A 214 -9.52 -0.16 12.63
C GLY A 214 -7.99 -0.16 12.75
N ALA A 215 -7.25 -0.65 11.75
CA ALA A 215 -5.80 -0.82 11.83
C ALA A 215 -5.04 0.41 12.36
N THR A 216 -4.00 0.14 13.14
CA THR A 216 -2.99 1.09 13.60
C THR A 216 -1.79 1.11 12.65
N LEU A 217 -0.95 2.16 12.72
CA LEU A 217 0.31 2.20 11.95
C LEU A 217 1.24 1.03 12.33
N ARG A 218 1.27 0.62 13.60
CA ARG A 218 2.04 -0.55 14.08
C ARG A 218 1.60 -1.86 13.43
N GLN A 219 0.29 -2.06 13.25
CA GLN A 219 -0.23 -3.24 12.56
C GLN A 219 0.12 -3.22 11.06
N VAL A 220 0.06 -2.04 10.42
CA VAL A 220 0.47 -1.88 9.02
C VAL A 220 1.97 -2.17 8.88
N GLU A 221 2.81 -1.59 9.74
CA GLU A 221 4.26 -1.81 9.76
C GLU A 221 4.62 -3.28 9.96
N ALA A 222 4.08 -3.93 11.00
CA ALA A 222 4.33 -5.35 11.25
C ALA A 222 3.86 -6.23 10.08
N GLY A 223 2.71 -5.89 9.49
CA GLY A 223 2.18 -6.56 8.32
C GLY A 223 3.08 -6.41 7.08
N LEU A 224 3.54 -5.20 6.80
CA LEU A 224 4.45 -4.92 5.69
C LEU A 224 5.79 -5.62 5.87
N ALA A 225 6.35 -5.62 7.09
CA ALA A 225 7.57 -6.38 7.39
C ALA A 225 7.40 -7.87 7.10
N ALA A 226 6.29 -8.47 7.54
CA ALA A 226 5.99 -9.88 7.28
C ALA A 226 5.76 -10.17 5.79
N LEU A 227 5.10 -9.26 5.06
CA LEU A 227 4.90 -9.37 3.62
C LEU A 227 6.23 -9.29 2.85
N CYS A 228 7.07 -8.31 3.18
CA CYS A 228 8.40 -8.14 2.57
C CYS A 228 9.29 -9.36 2.79
N ALA A 229 9.21 -10.02 3.94
CA ALA A 229 9.95 -11.25 4.19
C ALA A 229 9.56 -12.41 3.26
N ARG A 230 8.37 -12.38 2.65
CA ARG A 230 7.91 -13.38 1.66
C ARG A 230 8.30 -13.03 0.23
N VAL A 231 8.51 -11.75 -0.06
CA VAL A 231 8.93 -11.27 -1.37
C VAL A 231 10.44 -11.29 -1.39
N GLN A 232 11.06 -12.33 -1.95
CA GLN A 232 12.49 -12.27 -2.24
C GLN A 232 12.72 -11.02 -3.12
N PRO A 233 13.67 -10.12 -2.78
CA PRO A 233 14.04 -9.07 -3.69
C PRO A 233 14.50 -9.72 -4.99
N VAL A 234 14.00 -9.24 -6.13
CA VAL A 234 14.48 -9.67 -7.44
C VAL A 234 15.95 -9.27 -7.53
N GLN A 235 16.85 -10.22 -7.25
CA GLN A 235 18.24 -10.08 -7.62
C GLN A 235 18.32 -10.37 -9.11
N GLU A 236 18.26 -9.32 -9.94
CA GLU A 236 18.73 -9.46 -11.31
C GLU A 236 20.22 -9.83 -11.25
N GLY A 237 20.53 -10.98 -11.85
CA GLY A 237 21.77 -11.70 -11.65
C GLY A 237 23.01 -10.84 -11.86
N GLY A 238 23.96 -11.00 -10.94
CA GLY A 238 25.35 -10.66 -11.20
C GLY A 238 25.81 -11.38 -12.45
N ALA A 239 25.99 -10.63 -13.53
CA ALA A 239 26.71 -11.10 -14.69
C ALA A 239 28.14 -11.43 -14.26
N ARG A 240 28.55 -12.64 -14.63
CA ARG A 240 29.88 -13.22 -14.45
C ARG A 240 30.96 -12.42 -15.15
#